data_AF-A0A917QEM1-F1
#
_entry.id   AF-A0A917QEM1-F1
#
_cell.length_a   1.000
_cell.length_b   1.000
_cell.length_c   1.000
_cell.angle_alpha   90.00
_cell.angle_beta   90.00
_cell.angle_gamma   90.00
#
_symmetry.space_group_name_H-M   'P 1'
#
loop_
_entity.id
_entity.type
_entity.pdbx_description
1 polymer ?
#
loop_
_entity_poly.entity_id
_entity_poly.type
_entity_poly.pdbx_seq_one_letter_code
_entity_poly.pdbx_strand_id
1 'polypeptide(L)'
;MSNITATSSGSAEGTAPARCAALAFPDGFALHAWRGMPVPAEFLDGLAGLTPQRIREEENAELRRVMLEHYGYERYLEESGAEPVQRDDAGVLWRIALAGDEPLVMVEVLNSTPEPDGTHRTYWLRVPPRTRTAREGVAWTFGLDEADYTPERET
;
A
#
# COMPACT_ATOMS: atom_id res chain seq x y z
N MET A 1 39.78 -35.53 46.53
CA MET A 1 40.61 -35.06 45.40
C MET A 1 39.89 -33.86 44.80
N SER A 2 40.49 -32.68 44.92
CA SER A 2 40.02 -31.46 44.28
C SER A 2 40.01 -31.64 42.76
N ASN A 3 39.01 -31.08 42.08
CA ASN A 3 39.27 -30.37 40.83
C ASN A 3 38.17 -29.37 40.50
N ILE A 4 38.66 -28.28 39.94
CA ILE A 4 38.05 -27.00 39.61
C ILE A 4 37.14 -27.16 38.39
N THR A 5 36.01 -26.45 38.34
CA THR A 5 35.38 -26.10 37.07
C THR A 5 35.04 -24.62 37.09
N ALA A 6 35.66 -23.92 36.15
CA ALA A 6 35.63 -22.47 36.00
C ALA A 6 34.22 -21.99 35.64
N THR A 7 33.83 -20.91 36.29
CA THR A 7 32.73 -20.03 35.89
C THR A 7 33.21 -19.22 34.68
N SER A 8 32.52 -19.32 33.54
CA SER A 8 32.49 -18.24 32.55
C SER A 8 31.05 -17.83 32.30
N SER A 9 30.63 -16.84 33.08
CA SER A 9 29.60 -15.89 32.68
C SER A 9 30.09 -15.14 31.44
N GLY A 10 29.25 -15.01 30.41
CA GLY A 10 29.61 -14.25 29.22
C GLY A 10 28.50 -14.27 28.19
N SER A 11 27.46 -13.52 28.51
CA SER A 11 26.53 -12.83 27.60
C SER A 11 26.04 -13.59 26.37
N ALA A 12 24.75 -13.95 26.43
CA ALA A 12 23.91 -14.10 25.26
C ALA A 12 23.90 -12.78 24.47
N GLU A 13 24.70 -12.68 23.42
CA GLU A 13 24.55 -11.63 22.41
C GLU A 13 23.62 -12.17 21.32
N GLY A 14 22.36 -12.33 21.72
CA GLY A 14 21.25 -12.62 20.83
C GLY A 14 20.61 -11.31 20.39
N THR A 15 21.25 -10.57 19.48
CA THR A 15 20.54 -9.57 18.68
C THR A 15 20.44 -10.12 17.27
N ALA A 16 19.37 -10.88 17.03
CA ALA A 16 18.94 -11.14 15.66
C ALA A 16 18.78 -9.76 14.98
N PRO A 17 19.35 -9.53 13.78
CA PRO A 17 19.19 -8.25 13.12
C PRO A 17 17.69 -7.99 12.95
N ALA A 18 17.27 -6.80 13.38
CA ALA A 18 15.93 -6.29 13.17
C ALA A 18 15.61 -6.45 11.69
N ARG A 19 14.65 -7.31 11.36
CA ARG A 19 14.28 -7.69 9.99
C ARG A 19 13.72 -6.53 9.14
N CYS A 20 13.85 -5.29 9.62
CA CYS A 20 13.17 -4.09 9.16
C CYS A 20 14.04 -2.81 9.21
N ALA A 21 15.31 -2.88 9.64
CA ALA A 21 16.21 -1.72 9.64
C ALA A 21 16.91 -1.58 8.28
N ALA A 22 16.90 -0.37 7.71
CA ALA A 22 17.64 -0.05 6.50
C ALA A 22 19.14 0.14 6.78
N LEU A 23 19.47 0.66 7.96
CA LEU A 23 20.83 0.79 8.47
C LEU A 23 20.83 0.58 9.98
N ALA A 24 21.80 -0.15 10.53
CA ALA A 24 21.95 -0.35 11.97
C ALA A 24 23.41 -0.12 12.37
N PHE A 25 23.61 0.48 13.54
CA PHE A 25 24.90 0.83 14.11
C PHE A 25 25.20 -0.05 15.34
N PRO A 26 26.48 -0.32 15.66
CA PRO A 26 26.86 -1.17 16.80
C PRO A 26 26.40 -0.66 18.17
N ASP A 27 26.07 0.63 18.28
CA ASP A 27 25.56 1.25 19.50
C ASP A 27 24.05 1.06 19.70
N GLY A 28 23.39 0.33 18.80
CA GLY A 28 21.96 0.05 18.84
C GLY A 28 21.10 1.10 18.13
N PHE A 29 21.70 2.15 17.55
CA PHE A 29 20.95 3.08 16.70
C PHE A 29 20.59 2.41 15.37
N ALA A 30 19.37 2.62 14.89
CA ALA A 30 18.91 2.09 13.61
C ALA A 30 18.07 3.12 12.86
N LEU A 31 18.20 3.12 11.54
CA LEU A 31 17.35 3.85 10.61
C LEU A 31 16.44 2.86 9.90
N HIS A 32 15.15 3.20 9.81
CA HIS A 32 14.13 2.40 9.15
C HIS A 32 13.65 3.13 7.89
N ALA A 33 13.35 2.37 6.84
CA ALA A 33 12.86 2.94 5.60
C ALA A 33 11.84 2.01 4.91
N TRP A 34 10.85 2.62 4.26
CA TRP A 34 9.94 1.95 3.34
C TRP A 34 10.24 2.40 1.91
N ARG A 35 10.73 1.50 1.06
CA ARG A 35 11.12 1.81 -0.34
C ARG A 35 12.01 3.06 -0.47
N GLY A 36 12.92 3.25 0.48
CA GLY A 36 13.84 4.40 0.52
C GLY A 36 13.32 5.64 1.24
N MET A 37 12.05 5.68 1.66
CA MET A 37 11.49 6.75 2.49
C MET A 37 11.72 6.48 3.98
N PRO A 38 12.37 7.38 4.75
CA PRO A 38 12.61 7.19 6.17
C PRO A 38 11.31 7.10 6.98
N VAL A 39 11.18 6.07 7.81
CA VAL A 39 10.00 5.86 8.68
C VAL A 39 10.42 5.69 10.14
N PRO A 40 9.53 5.99 11.11
CA PRO A 40 9.74 5.62 12.51
C PRO A 40 9.93 4.10 12.67
N ALA A 41 10.65 3.66 13.69
CA ALA A 41 10.92 2.23 13.91
C ALA A 41 9.63 1.46 14.21
N GLU A 42 8.82 2.02 15.10
CA GLU A 42 7.53 1.51 15.55
C GLU A 42 6.44 1.50 14.46
N PHE A 43 6.66 2.26 13.38
CA PHE A 43 5.70 2.35 12.29
C PHE A 43 5.51 1.00 11.60
N LEU A 44 6.61 0.28 11.33
CA LEU A 44 6.59 -0.99 10.63
C LEU A 44 5.91 -2.09 11.46
N ASP A 45 6.17 -2.12 12.78
CA ASP A 45 5.54 -3.06 13.70
C ASP A 45 4.02 -2.84 13.79
N GLY A 46 3.60 -1.58 13.66
CA GLY A 46 2.19 -1.18 13.68
C GLY A 46 1.39 -1.57 12.44
N LEU A 47 2.03 -2.00 11.35
CA LEU A 47 1.34 -2.30 10.08
C LEU A 47 0.48 -3.57 10.14
N ALA A 48 0.87 -4.58 10.94
CA ALA A 48 0.14 -5.84 11.04
C ALA A 48 -1.26 -5.69 11.68
N GLY A 49 -1.44 -4.68 12.55
CA GLY A 49 -2.70 -4.38 13.25
C GLY A 49 -3.44 -3.17 12.70
N LEU A 50 -3.19 -2.81 11.43
CA LEU A 50 -3.74 -1.62 10.81
C LEU A 50 -5.26 -1.71 10.62
N THR A 51 -5.97 -0.60 10.80
CA THR A 51 -7.42 -0.47 10.61
C THR A 51 -7.73 0.70 9.66
N PRO A 52 -8.89 0.69 8.96
CA PRO A 52 -9.26 1.81 8.07
C PRO A 52 -9.33 3.15 8.81
N GLN A 53 -9.76 3.13 10.08
CA GLN A 53 -9.82 4.32 10.91
C GLN A 53 -8.42 4.88 11.20
N ARG A 54 -7.46 4.02 11.60
CA ARG A 54 -6.08 4.45 11.84
C ARG A 54 -5.42 5.02 10.59
N ILE A 55 -5.70 4.44 9.42
CA ILE A 55 -5.24 4.97 8.12
C ILE A 55 -5.84 6.37 7.88
N ARG A 56 -7.14 6.54 8.14
CA ARG A 56 -7.85 7.82 7.93
C ARG A 56 -7.36 8.93 8.87
N GLU A 57 -7.00 8.57 10.10
CA GLU A 57 -6.54 9.49 11.14
C GLU A 57 -5.05 9.83 11.07
N GLU A 58 -4.25 9.08 10.30
CA GLU A 58 -2.83 9.38 10.11
C GLU A 58 -2.66 10.76 9.46
N GLU A 59 -1.99 11.69 10.15
CA GLU A 59 -1.81 13.07 9.68
C GLU A 59 -0.72 13.15 8.61
N ASN A 60 0.34 12.35 8.73
CA ASN A 60 1.43 12.37 7.78
C ASN A 60 1.02 11.67 6.48
N ALA A 61 0.85 12.46 5.41
CA ALA A 61 0.42 11.98 4.11
C ALA A 61 1.32 10.88 3.52
N GLU A 62 2.64 10.94 3.75
CA GLU A 62 3.57 9.93 3.25
C GLU A 62 3.42 8.61 4.02
N LEU A 63 3.26 8.66 5.35
CA LEU A 63 3.00 7.46 6.15
C LEU A 63 1.63 6.85 5.81
N ARG A 64 0.60 7.68 5.65
CA ARG A 64 -0.74 7.23 5.26
C ARG A 64 -0.75 6.50 3.92
N ARG A 65 0.05 6.96 2.95
CA ARG A 65 0.21 6.26 1.65
C ARG A 65 0.86 4.90 1.80
N VAL A 66 1.88 4.78 2.66
CA VAL A 66 2.48 3.47 2.97
C VAL A 66 1.48 2.55 3.66
N MET A 67 0.69 3.08 4.59
CA MET A 67 -0.36 2.32 5.27
C MET A 67 -1.41 1.83 4.28
N LEU A 68 -1.89 2.67 3.36
CA LEU A 68 -2.82 2.28 2.29
C LEU A 68 -2.24 1.20 1.37
N GLU A 69 -0.99 1.36 0.95
CA GLU A 69 -0.31 0.37 0.11
C GLU A 69 -0.15 -0.98 0.82
N HIS A 70 0.24 -0.97 2.09
CA HIS A 70 0.38 -2.18 2.88
C HIS A 70 -0.97 -2.86 3.15
N TYR A 71 -1.99 -2.07 3.48
CA TYR A 71 -3.33 -2.55 3.81
C TYR A 71 -4.07 -3.13 2.59
N GLY A 72 -3.78 -2.58 1.41
CA GLY A 72 -4.48 -2.88 0.17
C GLY A 72 -5.66 -1.94 -0.08
N TYR A 73 -5.72 -1.39 -1.30
CA TYR A 73 -6.75 -0.43 -1.68
C TYR A 73 -8.15 -1.04 -1.74
N GLU A 74 -8.28 -2.26 -2.26
CA GLU A 74 -9.53 -3.02 -2.31
C GLU A 74 -10.15 -3.15 -0.92
N ARG A 75 -9.41 -3.77 -0.01
CA ARG A 75 -9.80 -3.95 1.38
C ARG A 75 -10.13 -2.62 2.06
N TYR A 76 -9.33 -1.58 1.81
CA TYR A 76 -9.60 -0.25 2.37
C TYR A 76 -10.93 0.32 1.87
N LEU A 77 -11.20 0.24 0.57
CA LEU A 77 -12.44 0.77 -0.02
C LEU A 77 -13.67 0.04 0.53
N GLU A 78 -13.61 -1.29 0.63
CA GLU A 78 -14.68 -2.12 1.19
C GLU A 78 -14.95 -1.80 2.67
N GLU A 79 -13.90 -1.74 3.50
CA GLU A 79 -14.05 -1.54 4.94
C GLU A 79 -14.22 -0.06 5.35
N SER A 80 -13.86 0.90 4.49
CA SER A 80 -13.94 2.34 4.80
C SER A 80 -15.33 2.94 4.59
N GLY A 81 -16.24 2.21 3.94
CA GLY A 81 -17.54 2.73 3.51
C GLY A 81 -17.43 3.71 2.34
N ALA A 82 -16.42 3.56 1.49
CA ALA A 82 -16.30 4.36 0.29
C ALA A 82 -17.45 4.07 -0.66
N GLU A 83 -17.91 5.09 -1.40
CA GLU A 83 -18.93 4.94 -2.43
C GLU A 83 -18.33 5.26 -3.81
N PRO A 84 -18.76 4.55 -4.86
CA PRO A 84 -18.34 4.84 -6.22
C PRO A 84 -18.89 6.21 -6.65
N VAL A 85 -18.06 7.02 -7.30
CA VAL A 85 -18.46 8.36 -7.78
C VAL A 85 -18.94 8.36 -9.22
N GLN A 86 -18.50 7.39 -10.03
CA GLN A 86 -18.91 7.24 -11.42
C GLN A 86 -18.68 5.80 -11.88
N ARG A 87 -19.47 5.34 -12.86
CA ARG A 87 -19.32 4.04 -13.50
C ARG A 87 -19.62 4.14 -15.00
N ASP A 88 -18.82 3.49 -15.81
CA ASP A 88 -19.03 3.32 -17.25
C ASP A 88 -18.61 1.92 -17.69
N ASP A 89 -18.44 1.72 -19.00
CA ASP A 89 -18.03 0.45 -19.58
C ASP A 89 -16.54 0.13 -19.42
N ALA A 90 -15.71 1.12 -19.07
CA ALA A 90 -14.29 0.92 -18.78
C ALA A 90 -14.04 0.54 -17.31
N GLY A 91 -14.94 0.89 -16.39
CA GLY A 91 -14.82 0.48 -14.98
C GLY A 91 -15.66 1.30 -14.00
N VAL A 92 -15.21 1.32 -12.74
CA VAL A 92 -15.80 2.09 -11.64
C VAL A 92 -14.77 3.08 -11.10
N LEU A 93 -15.13 4.35 -11.00
CA LEU A 93 -14.30 5.39 -10.39
C LEU A 93 -14.68 5.55 -8.92
N TRP A 94 -13.67 5.48 -8.07
CA TRP A 94 -13.76 5.61 -6.62
C TRP A 94 -13.02 6.86 -6.16
N ARG A 95 -13.57 7.56 -5.16
CA ARG A 95 -12.96 8.76 -4.59
C ARG A 95 -13.11 8.78 -3.08
N ILE A 96 -11.99 8.93 -2.40
CA ILE A 96 -11.93 9.02 -0.95
C ILE A 96 -11.31 10.35 -0.57
N ALA A 97 -12.04 11.15 0.20
CA ALA A 97 -11.48 12.34 0.82
C ALA A 97 -10.50 11.94 1.92
N LEU A 98 -9.28 12.46 1.84
CA LEU A 98 -8.26 12.31 2.87
C LEU A 98 -8.09 13.66 3.56
N ALA A 99 -8.27 13.72 4.88
CA ALA A 99 -8.13 14.97 5.61
C ALA A 99 -6.68 15.47 5.49
N GLY A 100 -6.52 16.75 5.13
CA GLY A 100 -5.19 17.37 5.01
C GLY A 100 -4.36 16.94 3.80
N ASP A 101 -4.95 16.29 2.79
CA ASP A 101 -4.25 15.82 1.58
C ASP A 101 -5.18 15.82 0.35
N GLU A 102 -4.61 15.59 -0.83
CA GLU A 102 -5.38 15.36 -2.04
C GLU A 102 -6.22 14.08 -1.92
N PRO A 103 -7.43 14.03 -2.51
CA PRO A 103 -8.26 12.84 -2.47
C PRO A 103 -7.57 11.67 -3.16
N LEU A 104 -7.71 10.48 -2.57
CA LEU A 104 -7.35 9.25 -3.25
C LEU A 104 -8.41 8.93 -4.30
N VAL A 105 -7.98 8.81 -5.55
CA VAL A 105 -8.84 8.43 -6.67
C VAL A 105 -8.31 7.14 -7.28
N MET A 106 -9.20 6.16 -7.42
CA MET A 106 -8.89 4.83 -7.91
C MET A 106 -9.88 4.44 -9.00
N VAL A 107 -9.43 3.69 -9.99
CA VAL A 107 -10.30 3.02 -10.95
C VAL A 107 -10.25 1.52 -10.69
N GLU A 108 -11.42 0.92 -10.54
CA GLU A 108 -11.63 -0.52 -10.51
C GLU A 108 -11.93 -0.98 -11.93
N VAL A 109 -11.09 -1.88 -12.46
CA VAL A 109 -11.20 -2.40 -13.83
C VAL A 109 -11.18 -3.92 -13.79
N LEU A 110 -12.15 -4.56 -14.44
CA LEU A 110 -12.12 -6.00 -14.66
C LEU A 110 -11.26 -6.29 -15.89
N ASN A 111 -10.24 -7.13 -15.73
CA ASN A 111 -9.44 -7.59 -16.87
C ASN A 111 -10.34 -8.31 -17.88
N SER A 112 -10.36 -7.85 -19.12
CA SER A 112 -11.18 -8.46 -20.18
C SER A 112 -10.56 -9.76 -20.70
N THR A 113 -9.24 -9.91 -20.55
CA THR A 113 -8.55 -11.15 -20.88
C THR A 113 -8.61 -12.11 -19.69
N PRO A 114 -9.21 -13.30 -19.82
CA PRO A 114 -9.17 -14.29 -18.76
C PRO A 114 -7.74 -14.75 -18.51
N GLU A 115 -7.43 -14.99 -17.24
CA GLU A 115 -6.21 -15.69 -16.83
C GLU A 115 -6.19 -17.12 -17.43
N PRO A 116 -5.03 -17.81 -17.44
CA PRO A 116 -4.93 -19.16 -17.99
C PRO A 116 -5.90 -20.19 -17.39
N ASP A 117 -6.44 -19.92 -16.20
CA ASP A 117 -7.45 -20.74 -15.51
C ASP A 117 -8.90 -20.33 -15.80
N GLY A 118 -9.12 -19.33 -16.67
CA GLY A 118 -10.43 -18.80 -17.04
C GLY A 118 -10.97 -17.73 -16.11
N THR A 119 -10.29 -17.42 -15.00
CA THR A 119 -10.73 -16.37 -14.07
C THR A 119 -10.43 -14.98 -14.61
N HIS A 120 -11.20 -13.98 -14.18
CA HIS A 120 -10.92 -12.58 -14.48
C HIS A 120 -10.40 -11.91 -13.20
N ARG A 121 -9.37 -11.07 -13.33
CA ARG A 121 -8.82 -10.30 -12.21
C ARG A 121 -9.39 -8.89 -12.20
N THR A 122 -9.70 -8.40 -11.00
CA THR A 122 -9.99 -6.98 -10.78
C THR A 122 -8.69 -6.25 -10.47
N TYR A 123 -8.46 -5.15 -11.18
CA TYR A 123 -7.34 -4.25 -10.96
C TYR A 123 -7.81 -2.94 -10.36
N TRP A 124 -7.05 -2.46 -9.38
CA TRP A 124 -7.29 -1.18 -8.70
C TRP A 124 -6.14 -0.23 -9.02
N LEU A 125 -6.41 0.74 -9.90
CA LEU A 125 -5.39 1.63 -10.46
C LEU A 125 -5.54 3.03 -9.87
N ARG A 126 -4.48 3.56 -9.26
CA ARG A 126 -4.47 4.95 -8.79
C ARG A 126 -4.39 5.90 -9.98
N VAL A 127 -5.25 6.91 -9.99
CA VAL A 127 -5.34 7.92 -11.05
C VAL A 127 -5.29 9.34 -10.48
N PRO A 128 -5.09 10.37 -11.31
CA PRO A 128 -5.04 11.75 -10.84
C PRO A 128 -6.29 12.18 -10.05
N PRO A 129 -6.13 13.08 -9.07
CA PRO A 129 -7.25 13.49 -8.22
C PRO A 129 -8.37 14.22 -8.98
N ARG A 130 -8.10 14.73 -10.19
CA ARG A 130 -9.08 15.47 -11.01
C ARG A 130 -9.86 14.61 -12.01
N THR A 131 -9.55 13.32 -12.11
CA THR A 131 -10.25 12.38 -12.98
C THR A 131 -11.75 12.34 -12.67
N ARG A 132 -12.58 12.33 -13.72
CA ARG A 132 -14.03 12.49 -13.66
C ARG A 132 -14.79 11.24 -14.08
N THR A 133 -14.22 10.43 -14.96
CA THR A 133 -14.80 9.17 -15.43
C THR A 133 -13.83 8.01 -15.22
N ALA A 134 -14.35 6.79 -15.10
CA ALA A 134 -13.53 5.60 -15.05
C ALA A 134 -12.73 5.47 -16.35
N ARG A 135 -13.35 5.72 -17.51
CA ARG A 135 -12.67 5.75 -18.81
C ARG A 135 -11.49 6.71 -18.87
N GLU A 136 -11.65 7.96 -18.44
CA GLU A 136 -10.54 8.93 -18.35
C GLU A 136 -9.41 8.39 -17.48
N GLY A 137 -9.76 7.79 -16.34
CA GLY A 137 -8.79 7.19 -15.44
C GLY A 137 -8.04 6.02 -16.08
N VAL A 138 -8.72 5.11 -16.77
CA VAL A 138 -8.08 4.01 -17.50
C VAL A 138 -7.19 4.55 -18.62
N ALA A 139 -7.68 5.47 -19.44
CA ALA A 139 -6.92 6.11 -20.52
C ALA A 139 -5.60 6.71 -20.01
N TRP A 140 -5.64 7.41 -18.87
CA TRP A 140 -4.48 7.99 -18.22
C TRP A 140 -3.41 6.94 -17.86
N THR A 141 -3.83 5.73 -17.44
CA THR A 141 -2.87 4.65 -17.12
C THR A 141 -2.09 4.14 -18.34
N PHE A 142 -2.62 4.39 -19.54
CA PHE A 142 -1.94 4.13 -20.82
C PHE A 142 -1.24 5.37 -21.40
N GLY A 143 -1.29 6.52 -20.71
CA GLY A 143 -0.74 7.78 -21.21
C GLY A 143 -1.55 8.40 -22.36
N LEU A 144 -2.85 8.09 -22.43
CA LEU A 144 -3.78 8.57 -23.46
C LEU A 144 -4.79 9.55 -22.88
N ASP A 145 -5.34 10.41 -23.73
CA ASP A 145 -6.54 11.17 -23.43
C ASP A 145 -7.79 10.28 -23.56
N GLU A 146 -8.86 10.61 -22.83
CA GLU A 146 -10.12 9.83 -22.82
C GLU A 146 -10.70 9.64 -24.24
N ALA A 147 -10.58 10.66 -25.10
CA ALA A 147 -11.10 10.65 -26.47
C ALA A 147 -10.34 9.69 -27.39
N ASP A 148 -9.07 9.42 -27.10
CA ASP A 148 -8.20 8.54 -27.89
C ASP A 148 -8.21 7.10 -27.36
N TYR A 149 -8.84 6.87 -26.21
CA TYR A 149 -8.94 5.56 -25.60
C TYR A 149 -10.10 4.74 -26.19
N THR A 150 -9.76 3.89 -27.17
CA THR A 150 -10.68 2.94 -27.81
C THR A 150 -10.24 1.50 -27.54
N PRO A 151 -10.63 0.90 -26.40
CA PRO A 151 -10.27 -0.49 -26.11
C PRO A 151 -10.91 -1.43 -27.13
N GLU A 152 -10.12 -2.36 -27.66
CA GLU A 152 -10.63 -3.46 -28.48
C GLU A 152 -11.50 -4.35 -27.60
N ARG A 153 -12.80 -4.43 -27.91
CA ARG A 153 -13.71 -5.36 -27.25
C ARG A 153 -13.51 -6.74 -27.88
N GLU A 154 -12.83 -7.63 -27.18
CA GLU A 154 -12.90 -9.05 -27.51
C GLU A 154 -14.25 -9.62 -27.01
N THR A 155 -15.08 -10.10 -27.95
CA THR A 155 -16.34 -10.83 -27.70
C THR A 155 -16.11 -12.29 -27.42
#